data_AF-A0A2I3HQS3-F1
#
_entry.id   AF-A0A2I3HQS3-F1
#
_cell.length_a   1.000
_cell.length_b   1.000
_cell.length_c   1.000
_cell.angle_alpha   90.00
_cell.angle_beta   90.00
_cell.angle_gamma   90.00
#
_symmetry.space_group_name_H-M   'P 1'
#
loop_
_entity.id
_entity.type
_entity.pdbx_description
1 polymer ?
#
loop_
_entity_poly.entity_id
_entity_poly.type
_entity_poly.pdbx_seq_one_letter_code
_entity_poly.pdbx_strand_id
1 'polypeptide(L)'
;MQVLTKRYPKNCLLTVMDRYSAEVHNMEQVVMIPSLLRDVQLSGHGGQAQAEAPDLYTYFTMLKAICVDVDHGLLPREEWQAKVAGGEENGTAETEEVEDESASGELDLEAQFHLHFSSLHHILTHLTEKAQEVTRKYREMTGQVW
;
A
#
# COMPACT_ATOMS: atom_id res chain seq x y z
N MET A 1 4.48 -7.58 30.37
CA MET A 1 5.23 -6.78 29.39
C MET A 1 4.46 -5.49 29.16
N GLN A 2 5.03 -4.32 29.46
CA GLN A 2 4.41 -3.05 29.08
C GLN A 2 4.64 -2.85 27.59
N VAL A 3 3.58 -2.99 26.79
CA VAL A 3 3.59 -2.50 25.42
C VAL A 3 3.66 -0.99 25.54
N LEU A 4 4.82 -0.42 25.23
CA LEU A 4 5.04 1.01 25.24
C LEU A 4 4.18 1.59 24.10
N THR A 5 2.92 1.91 24.39
CA THR A 5 2.03 2.58 23.44
C THR A 5 2.53 4.01 23.30
N LYS A 6 3.52 4.21 22.44
CA LYS A 6 3.97 5.54 22.02
C LYS A 6 2.72 6.25 21.51
N ARG A 7 2.27 7.29 22.24
CA ARG A 7 1.23 8.19 21.73
C ARG A 7 1.86 9.03 20.64
N TYR A 8 1.64 8.63 19.40
CA TYR A 8 2.12 9.39 18.26
C TYR A 8 1.27 10.66 18.05
N PRO A 9 1.87 11.73 17.51
CA PRO A 9 1.10 12.92 17.11
C PRO A 9 0.01 12.52 16.11
N LYS A 10 -1.17 13.16 16.21
CA LYS A 10 -2.34 12.86 15.35
C LYS A 10 -2.05 12.90 13.84
N ASN A 11 -0.99 13.60 13.42
CA ASN A 11 -0.61 13.80 12.03
C ASN A 11 0.63 12.99 11.62
N CYS A 12 1.10 12.05 12.44
CA CYS A 12 2.18 11.17 12.00
C CYS A 12 1.65 10.16 10.99
N LEU A 13 2.54 9.71 10.08
CA LEU A 13 2.21 8.73 9.05
C LEU A 13 1.59 7.45 9.64
N LEU A 14 2.14 6.95 10.75
CA LEU A 14 1.64 5.74 11.41
C LEU A 14 0.17 5.87 11.86
N THR A 15 -0.20 6.99 12.48
CA THR A 15 -1.60 7.24 12.90
C THR A 15 -2.54 7.40 11.71
N VAL A 16 -2.07 7.97 10.61
CA VAL A 16 -2.86 8.07 9.37
C VAL A 16 -3.07 6.69 8.75
N MET A 17 -2.03 5.86 8.72
CA MET A 17 -2.09 4.47 8.25
C MET A 17 -3.02 3.61 9.13
N ASP A 18 -2.94 3.73 10.45
CA ASP A 18 -3.83 3.01 11.38
C ASP A 18 -5.30 3.39 11.14
N ARG A 19 -5.57 4.68 10.94
CA ARG A 19 -6.94 5.16 10.65
C ARG A 19 -7.42 4.67 9.29
N TYR A 20 -6.54 4.67 8.29
CA TYR A 20 -6.86 4.14 6.97
C TYR A 20 -7.23 2.65 7.03
N SER A 21 -6.39 1.84 7.67
CA SER A 21 -6.64 0.41 7.89
C SER A 21 -7.98 0.19 8.61
N ALA A 22 -8.24 0.91 9.69
CA ALA A 22 -9.51 0.83 10.41
C ALA A 22 -10.75 1.13 9.53
N GLU A 23 -10.65 2.09 8.63
CA GLU A 23 -11.76 2.44 7.72
C GLU A 23 -11.95 1.39 6.62
N VAL A 24 -10.86 0.84 6.07
CA VAL A 24 -10.93 -0.26 5.09
C VAL A 24 -11.49 -1.53 5.73
N HIS A 25 -11.06 -1.87 6.95
CA HIS A 25 -11.63 -3.00 7.70
C HIS A 25 -13.13 -2.79 7.97
N ASN A 26 -13.55 -1.57 8.35
CA ASN A 26 -14.97 -1.24 8.49
C ASN A 26 -15.73 -1.40 7.16
N MET A 27 -15.16 -0.91 6.06
CA MET A 27 -15.72 -1.08 4.71
C MET A 27 -15.92 -2.58 4.39
N GLU A 28 -14.95 -3.45 4.66
CA GLU A 28 -15.07 -4.89 4.44
C GLU A 28 -16.17 -5.55 5.29
N GLN A 29 -16.40 -5.07 6.51
CA GLN A 29 -17.49 -5.56 7.37
C GLN A 29 -18.87 -5.09 6.91
N VAL A 30 -18.95 -3.95 6.20
CA VAL A 30 -20.22 -3.42 5.69
C VAL A 30 -20.55 -3.97 4.30
N VAL A 31 -19.55 -4.13 3.43
CA VAL A 31 -19.71 -4.63 2.06
C VAL A 31 -19.78 -6.16 2.08
N MET A 32 -20.97 -6.69 2.34
CA MET A 32 -21.20 -8.14 2.42
C MET A 32 -21.27 -8.84 1.06
N ILE A 33 -21.57 -8.09 -0.01
CA ILE A 33 -21.66 -8.63 -1.38
C ILE A 33 -20.92 -7.66 -2.32
N PRO A 34 -19.59 -7.79 -2.47
CA PRO A 34 -18.78 -6.86 -3.26
C PRO A 34 -19.17 -6.79 -4.73
N SER A 35 -19.74 -7.86 -5.29
CA SER A 35 -20.20 -7.88 -6.69
C SER A 35 -21.29 -6.85 -6.99
N LEU A 36 -22.02 -6.36 -5.97
CA LEU A 36 -23.00 -5.29 -6.13
C LEU A 36 -22.36 -3.92 -6.41
N LEU A 37 -21.04 -3.79 -6.23
CA LEU A 37 -20.30 -2.56 -6.51
C LEU A 37 -19.84 -2.46 -7.98
N ARG A 38 -19.99 -3.54 -8.75
CA ARG A 38 -19.63 -3.55 -10.17
C ARG A 38 -20.56 -2.64 -10.95
N ASP A 39 -20.00 -1.93 -11.93
CA ASP A 39 -20.72 -0.97 -12.78
C ASP A 39 -21.39 0.21 -12.01
N VAL A 40 -21.05 0.39 -10.72
CA VAL A 40 -21.53 1.51 -9.90
C VAL A 40 -20.50 2.63 -9.93
N GLN A 41 -20.90 3.78 -10.49
CA GLN A 41 -20.01 4.95 -10.57
C GLN A 41 -19.94 5.71 -9.24
N LEU A 42 -18.74 6.18 -8.89
CA LEU A 42 -18.52 7.06 -7.75
C LEU A 42 -19.25 8.39 -7.99
N SER A 43 -20.26 8.71 -7.19
CA SER A 43 -21.03 9.94 -7.34
C SER A 43 -20.15 11.15 -6.97
N GLY A 44 -19.51 11.77 -7.95
CA GLY A 44 -18.58 12.89 -7.69
C GLY A 44 -18.13 13.71 -8.89
N HIS A 45 -18.05 13.14 -10.11
CA HIS A 45 -17.71 13.93 -11.29
C HIS A 45 -18.96 14.34 -12.05
N GLY A 46 -19.35 15.60 -11.87
CA GLY A 46 -20.49 16.21 -12.55
C GLY A 46 -20.41 16.03 -14.06
N GLY A 47 -21.43 15.38 -14.61
CA GLY A 47 -21.90 15.65 -15.96
C GLY A 47 -20.95 15.31 -17.10
N GLN A 48 -20.32 14.15 -17.09
CA GLN A 48 -19.96 13.46 -18.33
C GLN A 48 -19.82 11.98 -18.02
N ALA A 49 -20.67 11.16 -18.64
CA ALA A 49 -20.51 9.71 -18.66
C ALA A 49 -19.22 9.39 -19.42
N GLN A 50 -18.07 9.43 -18.74
CA GLN A 50 -16.90 8.71 -19.19
C GLN A 50 -17.18 7.24 -18.95
N ALA A 51 -17.29 6.48 -20.04
CA ALA A 51 -17.46 5.03 -20.01
C ALA A 51 -16.23 4.28 -19.44
N GLU A 52 -15.21 5.01 -18.98
CA GLU A 52 -13.92 4.48 -18.50
C GLU A 52 -13.56 4.91 -17.07
N ALA A 53 -14.47 5.57 -16.34
CA ALA A 53 -14.21 5.82 -14.92
C ALA A 53 -14.23 4.49 -14.14
N PRO A 54 -13.28 4.24 -13.22
CA PRO A 54 -13.24 3.00 -12.45
C PRO A 54 -14.53 2.84 -11.65
N ASP A 55 -15.10 1.64 -11.68
CA ASP A 55 -16.28 1.35 -10.88
C ASP A 55 -15.93 1.25 -9.38
N LEU A 56 -16.96 1.27 -8.54
CA LEU A 56 -16.79 1.20 -7.09
C LEU A 56 -16.14 -0.13 -6.65
N TYR A 57 -16.30 -1.20 -7.42
CA TYR A 57 -15.63 -2.48 -7.17
C TYR A 57 -14.11 -2.38 -7.38
N THR A 58 -13.67 -1.65 -8.40
CA THR A 58 -12.26 -1.39 -8.68
C THR A 58 -11.63 -0.62 -7.53
N TYR A 59 -12.29 0.44 -7.06
CA TYR A 59 -11.84 1.19 -5.87
C TYR A 59 -11.82 0.34 -4.60
N PHE A 60 -12.86 -0.46 -4.37
CA PHE A 60 -12.94 -1.38 -3.24
C PHE A 60 -11.74 -2.32 -3.22
N THR A 61 -11.37 -2.88 -4.38
CA THR A 61 -10.25 -3.80 -4.50
C THR A 61 -8.90 -3.10 -4.29
N MET A 62 -8.71 -1.91 -4.89
CA MET A 62 -7.52 -1.08 -4.73
C MET A 62 -7.27 -0.72 -3.26
N LEU A 63 -8.30 -0.25 -2.56
CA LEU A 63 -8.20 0.12 -1.14
C LEU A 63 -7.80 -1.07 -0.27
N LYS A 64 -8.35 -2.25 -0.56
CA LYS A 64 -7.98 -3.49 0.11
C LYS A 64 -6.53 -3.88 -0.14
N ALA A 65 -6.05 -3.78 -1.37
CA ALA A 65 -4.66 -4.09 -1.73
C ALA A 65 -3.68 -3.20 -0.92
N ILE A 66 -3.90 -1.89 -0.93
CA ILE A 66 -3.10 -0.94 -0.15
C ILE A 66 -3.19 -1.23 1.36
N CYS A 67 -4.36 -1.62 1.86
CA CYS A 67 -4.53 -1.96 3.28
C CYS A 67 -3.71 -3.18 3.70
N VAL A 68 -3.60 -4.19 2.81
CA VAL A 68 -2.75 -5.36 3.06
C VAL A 68 -1.29 -4.93 3.23
N ASP A 69 -0.79 -4.04 2.38
CA ASP A 69 0.59 -3.52 2.48
C ASP A 69 0.81 -2.66 3.72
N VAL A 70 -0.20 -1.89 4.13
CA VAL A 70 -0.19 -1.09 5.36
C VAL A 70 -0.08 -2.00 6.59
N ASP A 71 -0.86 -3.08 6.65
CA ASP A 71 -0.95 -3.96 7.81
C ASP A 71 0.26 -4.91 7.92
N HIS A 72 0.77 -5.39 6.79
CA HIS A 72 1.82 -6.43 6.75
C HIS A 72 3.20 -5.90 6.34
N GLY A 73 3.29 -4.63 5.95
CA GLY A 73 4.47 -4.07 5.27
C GLY A 73 4.53 -4.52 3.81
N LEU A 74 5.42 -3.89 3.03
CA LEU A 74 5.64 -4.28 1.65
C LEU A 74 6.27 -5.67 1.60
N LEU A 75 5.49 -6.64 1.15
CA LEU A 75 6.06 -7.88 0.66
C LEU A 75 6.90 -7.56 -0.59
N PRO A 76 8.08 -8.17 -0.77
CA PRO A 76 8.77 -8.12 -2.06
C PRO A 76 7.79 -8.47 -3.18
N ARG A 77 7.83 -7.72 -4.29
CA ARG A 77 6.85 -7.79 -5.40
C ARG A 77 6.62 -9.22 -5.90
N GLU A 78 7.63 -10.08 -5.76
CA GLU A 78 7.60 -11.50 -6.10
C GLU A 78 6.64 -12.33 -5.25
N GLU A 79 6.47 -12.00 -3.97
CA GLU A 79 5.59 -12.71 -3.03
C GLU A 79 4.13 -12.23 -3.15
N TRP A 80 3.92 -10.97 -3.55
CA TRP A 80 2.60 -10.44 -3.89
C TRP A 80 2.02 -11.10 -5.14
N GLN A 81 2.81 -11.23 -6.21
CA GLN A 81 2.38 -11.94 -7.43
C GLN A 81 2.05 -13.42 -7.17
N ALA A 82 2.79 -14.08 -6.26
CA ALA A 82 2.49 -15.45 -5.85
C ALA A 82 1.18 -15.57 -5.04
N LYS A 83 0.86 -14.55 -4.21
CA LYS A 83 -0.41 -14.49 -3.45
C LYS A 83 -1.62 -14.18 -4.34
N VAL A 84 -1.47 -13.29 -5.31
CA VAL A 84 -2.53 -12.96 -6.28
C VAL A 84 -2.77 -14.12 -7.26
N ALA A 85 -1.70 -14.83 -7.68
CA ALA A 85 -1.81 -16.03 -8.51
C ALA A 85 -2.30 -17.28 -7.74
N GLY A 86 -2.29 -17.25 -6.40
CA GLY A 86 -2.79 -18.33 -5.55
C GLY A 86 -4.30 -18.26 -5.24
N GLY A 87 -4.96 -17.17 -5.63
CA GLY A 87 -6.40 -16.94 -5.45
C GLY A 87 -7.16 -17.15 -6.75
N GLU A 88 -7.46 -18.43 -7.04
CA GLU A 88 -8.39 -18.90 -8.07
C GLU A 88 -7.90 -18.85 -9.53
N GLU A 89 -8.39 -19.87 -10.24
CA GLU A 89 -7.87 -20.48 -11.45
C GLU A 89 -8.39 -19.85 -12.75
N ASN A 90 -7.49 -19.86 -13.74
CA ASN A 90 -7.76 -20.01 -15.17
C ASN A 90 -8.05 -18.74 -15.99
N GLY A 91 -7.10 -18.40 -16.88
CA GLY A 91 -7.36 -17.50 -18.00
C GLY A 91 -6.11 -16.81 -18.56
N THR A 92 -5.34 -17.56 -19.34
CA THR A 92 -4.57 -17.13 -20.52
C THR A 92 -3.73 -15.84 -20.43
N ALA A 93 -2.42 -16.05 -20.48
CA ALA A 93 -1.43 -15.03 -20.78
C ALA A 93 -1.75 -14.26 -22.07
N GLU A 94 -1.62 -12.94 -22.03
CA GLU A 94 -1.13 -12.16 -23.17
C GLU A 94 -0.50 -10.87 -22.64
N THR A 95 0.80 -10.75 -22.94
CA THR A 95 1.62 -9.56 -22.78
C THR A 95 1.13 -8.52 -23.77
N GLU A 96 0.50 -7.44 -23.31
CA GLU A 96 0.41 -6.22 -24.11
C GLU A 96 0.81 -5.01 -23.25
N GLU A 97 1.93 -4.41 -23.65
CA GLU A 97 2.32 -3.07 -23.26
C GLU A 97 1.37 -2.10 -23.97
N VAL A 98 0.58 -1.33 -23.20
CA VAL A 98 -0.13 -0.16 -23.70
C VAL A 98 0.00 0.96 -22.68
N GLU A 99 0.76 1.99 -23.08
CA GLU A 99 0.70 3.32 -22.51
C GLU A 99 -0.72 3.89 -22.69
N ASP A 100 -1.37 4.34 -21.62
CA ASP A 100 -2.41 5.38 -21.76
C ASP A 100 -2.37 6.36 -20.56
N GLU A 101 -1.69 7.47 -20.82
CA GLU A 101 -1.75 8.67 -20.01
C GLU A 101 -3.05 9.43 -20.34
N SER A 102 -3.94 9.59 -19.35
CA SER A 102 -4.69 10.84 -19.05
C SER A 102 -6.07 10.65 -18.39
N ALA A 103 -6.53 9.43 -18.14
CA ALA A 103 -7.69 9.16 -17.26
C ALA A 103 -7.30 8.58 -15.88
N SER A 104 -6.00 8.31 -15.70
CA SER A 104 -5.38 7.51 -14.65
C SER A 104 -4.92 8.37 -13.46
N GLY A 105 -5.81 9.15 -12.84
CA GLY A 105 -5.46 9.96 -11.66
C GLY A 105 -5.64 9.23 -10.33
N GLU A 106 -6.62 8.32 -10.27
CA GLU A 106 -7.04 7.68 -9.02
C GLU A 106 -6.57 6.21 -8.92
N LEU A 107 -6.45 5.50 -10.04
CA LEU A 107 -5.76 4.19 -10.13
C LEU A 107 -4.23 4.33 -10.00
N ASP A 108 -3.68 5.52 -10.29
CA ASP A 108 -2.28 5.85 -10.02
C ASP A 108 -1.96 5.86 -8.52
N LEU A 109 -2.95 5.97 -7.63
CA LEU A 109 -2.71 6.05 -6.19
C LEU A 109 -2.10 4.77 -5.61
N GLU A 110 -2.48 3.59 -6.11
CA GLU A 110 -1.88 2.32 -5.69
C GLU A 110 -0.42 2.24 -6.12
N ALA A 111 -0.14 2.51 -7.40
CA ALA A 111 1.23 2.52 -7.93
C ALA A 111 2.12 3.56 -7.23
N GLN A 112 1.58 4.76 -7.00
CA GLN A 112 2.23 5.83 -6.28
C GLN A 112 2.49 5.46 -4.81
N PHE A 113 1.53 4.83 -4.13
CA PHE A 113 1.71 4.33 -2.77
C PHE A 113 2.84 3.31 -2.71
N HIS A 114 2.83 2.30 -3.58
CA HIS A 114 3.89 1.29 -3.65
C HIS A 114 5.26 1.92 -3.91
N LEU A 115 5.36 2.87 -4.85
CA LEU A 115 6.61 3.54 -5.18
C LEU A 115 7.16 4.30 -3.96
N HIS A 116 6.33 5.13 -3.32
CA HIS A 116 6.77 5.94 -2.18
C HIS A 116 7.11 5.09 -0.96
N PHE A 117 6.27 4.10 -0.66
CA PHE A 117 6.47 3.26 0.50
C PHE A 117 7.71 2.36 0.32
N SER A 118 7.95 1.84 -0.89
CA SER A 118 9.16 1.06 -1.22
C SER A 118 10.41 1.93 -1.12
N SER A 119 10.35 3.15 -1.66
CA SER A 119 11.45 4.11 -1.60
C SER A 119 11.80 4.47 -0.16
N LEU A 120 10.78 4.74 0.67
CA LEU A 120 10.97 5.05 2.08
C LEU A 120 11.59 3.85 2.82
N HIS A 121 11.10 2.63 2.58
CA HIS A 121 11.65 1.42 3.17
C HIS A 121 13.14 1.24 2.81
N HIS A 122 13.48 1.41 1.54
CA HIS A 122 14.87 1.31 1.07
C HIS A 122 15.78 2.36 1.73
N ILE A 123 15.35 3.63 1.75
CA ILE A 123 16.09 4.73 2.36
C ILE A 123 16.33 4.46 3.85
N LEU A 124 15.29 4.09 4.59
CA LEU A 124 15.40 3.84 6.03
C LEU A 124 16.30 2.62 6.33
N THR A 125 16.25 1.58 5.50
CA THR A 125 17.14 0.42 5.61
C THR A 125 18.59 0.84 5.44
N HIS A 126 18.91 1.55 4.36
CA HIS A 126 20.28 2.01 4.10
C HIS A 126 20.79 2.98 5.18
N LEU A 127 19.95 3.90 5.66
CA LEU A 127 20.32 4.81 6.75
C LEU A 127 20.56 4.06 8.08
N THR A 128 19.81 2.98 8.33
CA THR A 128 20.00 2.13 9.51
C THR A 128 21.37 1.46 9.47
N GLU A 129 21.78 0.92 8.33
CA GLU A 129 23.13 0.35 8.15
C GLU A 129 24.23 1.40 8.38
N LYS A 130 24.05 2.61 7.85
CA LYS A 130 24.99 3.71 8.08
C LYS A 130 25.08 4.12 9.55
N ALA A 131 23.96 4.17 10.26
CA ALA A 131 23.95 4.44 11.69
C ALA A 131 24.68 3.35 12.50
N GLN A 132 24.51 2.08 12.11
CA GLN A 132 25.25 0.96 12.69
C GLN A 132 26.76 1.06 12.43
N GLU A 133 27.16 1.43 11.21
CA GLU A 133 28.57 1.64 10.84
C GLU A 133 29.20 2.76 11.68
N VAL A 134 28.53 3.90 11.82
CA VAL A 134 28.97 5.03 12.66
C VAL A 134 29.15 4.58 14.10
N THR A 135 28.16 3.87 14.65
CA THR A 135 28.21 3.34 16.02
C THR A 135 29.37 2.36 16.21
N ARG A 136 29.63 1.49 15.23
CA ARG A 136 30.75 0.56 15.24
C ARG A 136 32.09 1.30 15.24
N LYS A 137 32.30 2.23 14.31
CA LYS A 137 33.55 3.01 14.23
C LYS A 137 33.82 3.80 15.50
N TYR A 138 32.79 4.41 16.09
CA TYR A 138 32.94 5.14 17.36
C TYR A 138 33.42 4.23 18.49
N ARG A 139 32.86 3.02 18.60
CA ARG A 139 33.29 2.03 19.61
C ARG A 139 34.73 1.57 19.40
N GLU A 140 35.13 1.36 18.15
CA GLU A 140 36.52 1.02 17.79
C GLU A 140 37.48 2.13 18.21
N MET A 141 37.16 3.39 17.93
CA MET A 141 37.99 4.56 18.29
C MET A 141 38.11 4.77 19.80
N THR A 142 37.07 4.44 20.56
CA THR A 142 37.02 4.64 22.02
C THR A 142 37.48 3.40 22.80
N GLY A 143 37.87 2.32 22.12
CA GLY A 143 38.29 1.07 22.77
C GLY A 143 37.16 0.34 23.50
N GLN A 144 35.90 0.62 23.14
CA GLN A 144 34.70 0.03 23.77
C GLN A 144 34.33 -1.35 23.19
N VAL A 145 35.29 -2.04 22.57
CA VAL A 145 35.08 -3.36 21.96
C VAL A 145 35.02 -4.40 23.08
N TRP A 146 33.83 -4.95 23.35
CA TRP A 146 33.62 -6.18 24.13
C TRP A 146 32.99 -7.23 23.22
#